data_AF-A0A3S5K1J7-F1
#
_entry.id   AF-A0A3S5K1J7-F1
#
_cell.length_a   1.000
_cell.length_b   1.000
_cell.length_c   1.000
_cell.angle_alpha   90.00
_cell.angle_beta   90.00
_cell.angle_gamma   90.00
#
_symmetry.space_group_name_H-M   'P 1'
#
loop_
_entity.id
_entity.type
_entity.pdbx_description
1 polymer ?
#
loop_
_entity_poly.entity_id
_entity_poly.type
_entity_poly.pdbx_seq_one_letter_code
_entity_poly.pdbx_strand_id
1 'polypeptide(L)'
;MFQRLYELSECLPERATWERLNEGMPDYYDRGLALCFDSNSQWIGVKTYMGNNGVVYRSGPSNGVDFTPCCKLAGNTAIRIFNTTKVLVNYPDLPAKKRQWLADSLASFNADRENIWAEVELKQKQAGVDKNHRGYVYWADENMAPVYAWPETKAFMVDCALESYAGKGGVREKGSCAVCGSHDVKVYGNYAVLACYNLNNPGSIAGGFQAHQAHRNFPVCGDCALSLSDTLTFTETWLSSSMAGQSYFILPYSNNPDVREELREHFSRQPDRYQLGKARDLLADELALTGEFAKCGDQLAFALIFYRQQNAAWRIQAEVQQLLPSRLRVLHDASQKIASASDLIAEDHKESKPVHIHALTFKNFSSPSDKSSDETLRNWLAALFSGQTIDRRYFLHNLVAKLLDTGKRNTSFLYGMTRYAWGLYRYACLTQLIIHDPVMEHPAMSDVIPKSPYGRYVKEHADFFCRPELIIAFLTGCYASQVASVQRHERGADPFTKKFIGRLLSRQHLQRLYREGHGKLAQYGKLSYVITSLDPDLANAWVACGDDWTISDDEATFAFTIGYSLAYRISQLDSSR
;
A
#
# COMPACT_ATOMS: atom_id res chain seq x y z
N MET A 1 11.87 -9.41 0.08
CA MET A 1 10.62 -10.00 -0.47
C MET A 1 10.58 -11.53 -0.57
N PHE A 2 11.31 -12.22 -1.48
CA PHE A 2 11.10 -13.67 -1.72
C PHE A 2 11.25 -14.53 -0.45
N GLN A 3 12.21 -14.21 0.41
CA GLN A 3 12.36 -14.85 1.72
C GLN A 3 11.10 -14.68 2.59
N ARG A 4 10.51 -13.48 2.61
CA ARG A 4 9.28 -13.20 3.38
C ARG A 4 8.05 -13.91 2.82
N LEU A 5 7.97 -14.07 1.50
CA LEU A 5 6.95 -14.91 0.87
C LEU A 5 7.16 -16.39 1.24
N TYR A 6 8.41 -16.86 1.33
CA TYR A 6 8.68 -18.22 1.76
C TYR A 6 8.29 -18.46 3.22
N GLU A 7 8.65 -17.55 4.13
CA GLU A 7 8.24 -17.62 5.54
C GLU A 7 6.71 -17.53 5.71
N LEU A 8 6.04 -16.68 4.93
CA LEU A 8 4.58 -16.64 4.91
C LEU A 8 4.01 -17.98 4.42
N SER A 9 4.64 -18.64 3.46
CA SER A 9 4.19 -19.94 2.96
C SER A 9 4.17 -21.03 4.03
N GLU A 10 5.07 -20.94 5.03
CA GLU A 10 5.04 -21.85 6.20
C GLU A 10 3.84 -21.60 7.12
N CYS A 11 3.27 -20.40 7.06
CA CYS A 11 2.10 -19.97 7.82
C CYS A 11 0.79 -20.18 7.06
N LEU A 12 0.82 -20.73 5.84
CA LEU A 12 -0.38 -21.03 5.06
C LEU A 12 -0.77 -22.52 5.21
N PRO A 13 -2.04 -22.88 5.02
CA PRO A 13 -2.46 -24.28 5.01
C PRO A 13 -1.68 -25.11 3.99
N GLU A 14 -1.20 -26.26 4.44
CA GLU A 14 -0.60 -27.25 3.56
C GLU A 14 -1.65 -27.81 2.61
N ARG A 15 -1.46 -27.51 1.32
CA ARG A 15 -2.27 -28.06 0.23
C ARG A 15 -1.40 -28.94 -0.65
N ALA A 16 -2.01 -29.92 -1.30
CA ALA A 16 -1.30 -30.71 -2.30
C ALA A 16 -0.84 -29.79 -3.44
N THR A 17 0.30 -30.10 -4.06
CA THR A 17 0.92 -29.25 -5.08
C THR A 17 -0.02 -28.90 -6.23
N TRP A 18 -0.86 -29.85 -6.65
CA TRP A 18 -1.85 -29.63 -7.70
C TRP A 18 -2.99 -28.69 -7.26
N GLU A 19 -3.37 -28.68 -5.98
CA GLU A 19 -4.41 -27.80 -5.45
C GLU A 19 -3.94 -26.34 -5.44
N ARG A 20 -2.67 -26.11 -5.13
CA ARG A 20 -2.01 -24.80 -5.18
C ARG A 20 -1.97 -24.23 -6.60
N LEU A 21 -1.92 -25.11 -7.60
CA LEU A 21 -1.89 -24.75 -9.02
C LEU A 21 -3.28 -24.61 -9.64
N ASN A 22 -4.31 -25.17 -9.01
CA ASN A 22 -5.67 -25.16 -9.52
C ASN A 22 -6.28 -23.77 -9.41
N GLU A 23 -6.49 -23.11 -10.55
CA GLU A 23 -7.22 -21.84 -10.63
C GLU A 23 -8.74 -22.04 -10.44
N GLY A 24 -9.22 -23.26 -10.70
CA GLY A 24 -10.64 -23.54 -10.82
C GLY A 24 -11.30 -22.73 -11.94
N MET A 25 -12.62 -22.69 -11.95
CA MET A 25 -13.37 -21.78 -12.82
C MET A 25 -13.89 -20.60 -12.01
N PRO A 26 -13.86 -19.37 -12.54
CA PRO A 26 -14.54 -18.25 -11.89
C PRO A 26 -16.01 -18.55 -11.63
N ASP A 27 -16.63 -17.92 -10.63
CA ASP A 27 -18.03 -18.18 -10.23
C ASP A 27 -19.03 -18.07 -11.38
N TYR A 28 -18.80 -17.12 -12.29
CA TYR A 28 -19.64 -16.90 -13.46
C TYR A 28 -19.36 -17.88 -14.61
N TYR A 29 -18.39 -18.79 -14.50
CA TYR A 29 -18.15 -19.90 -15.42
C TYR A 29 -18.81 -21.17 -14.88
N ASP A 30 -20.13 -21.22 -14.91
CA ASP A 30 -20.97 -22.22 -14.24
C ASP A 30 -21.78 -23.11 -15.20
N ARG A 31 -21.40 -23.14 -16.49
CA ARG A 31 -21.99 -24.01 -17.51
C ARG A 31 -20.94 -24.95 -18.10
N GLY A 32 -20.76 -26.11 -17.48
CA GLY A 32 -19.84 -27.14 -17.94
C GLY A 32 -20.42 -27.95 -19.11
N LEU A 33 -19.64 -28.14 -20.17
CA LEU A 33 -19.98 -28.94 -21.35
C LEU A 33 -18.99 -30.12 -21.42
N ALA A 34 -19.46 -31.31 -21.06
CA ALA A 34 -18.67 -32.53 -21.02
C ALA A 34 -18.67 -33.21 -22.39
N LEU A 35 -17.49 -33.33 -23.01
CA LEU A 35 -17.28 -34.18 -24.18
C LEU A 35 -17.21 -35.64 -23.70
N CYS A 36 -18.27 -36.40 -23.90
CA CYS A 36 -18.40 -37.76 -23.34
C CYS A 36 -18.00 -38.82 -24.36
N PHE A 37 -17.15 -39.75 -23.92
CA PHE A 37 -16.73 -40.91 -24.70
C PHE A 37 -17.02 -42.20 -23.93
N ASP A 38 -17.50 -43.23 -24.62
CA ASP A 38 -17.81 -44.52 -24.03
C ASP A 38 -16.55 -45.34 -23.71
N SER A 39 -16.74 -46.52 -23.13
CA SER A 39 -15.65 -47.48 -22.85
C SER A 39 -14.87 -47.96 -24.10
N ASN A 40 -15.44 -47.82 -25.30
CA ASN A 40 -14.79 -48.11 -26.59
C ASN A 40 -14.18 -46.84 -27.23
N SER A 41 -14.10 -45.75 -26.46
CA SER A 41 -13.55 -44.46 -26.87
C SER A 41 -14.34 -43.79 -28.00
N GLN A 42 -15.58 -44.19 -28.24
CA GLN A 42 -16.47 -43.57 -29.21
C GLN A 42 -17.19 -42.39 -28.56
N TRP A 43 -17.33 -41.30 -29.32
CA TRP A 43 -18.12 -40.15 -28.88
C TRP A 43 -19.60 -40.53 -28.74
N ILE A 44 -20.21 -40.14 -27.62
CA ILE A 44 -21.63 -40.44 -27.32
C ILE A 44 -22.48 -39.19 -27.05
N GLY A 45 -21.92 -38.00 -27.24
CA GLY A 45 -22.63 -36.73 -27.09
C GLY A 45 -21.98 -35.76 -26.10
N VAL A 46 -22.64 -34.62 -25.92
CA VAL A 46 -22.23 -33.56 -25.00
C VAL A 46 -23.25 -33.43 -23.87
N LYS A 47 -22.78 -33.59 -22.62
CA LYS A 47 -23.62 -33.47 -21.42
C LYS A 47 -23.34 -32.16 -20.70
N THR A 48 -24.38 -31.57 -20.13
CA THR A 48 -24.26 -30.28 -19.42
C THR A 48 -24.17 -30.50 -17.91
N TYR A 49 -23.23 -29.82 -17.26
CA TYR A 49 -23.11 -29.71 -15.82
C TYR A 49 -23.37 -28.26 -15.39
N MET A 50 -24.37 -28.06 -14.51
CA MET A 50 -24.74 -26.74 -14.00
C MET A 50 -23.98 -26.49 -12.69
N GLY A 51 -22.87 -25.77 -12.79
CA GLY A 51 -21.94 -25.50 -11.70
C GLY A 51 -20.49 -25.63 -12.13
N ASN A 52 -19.58 -25.39 -11.19
CA ASN A 52 -18.13 -25.46 -11.38
C ASN A 52 -17.38 -26.05 -10.18
N ASN A 53 -18.12 -26.58 -9.20
CA ASN A 53 -17.54 -27.19 -8.01
C ASN A 53 -16.66 -28.38 -8.40
N GLY A 54 -15.43 -28.41 -7.89
CA GLY A 54 -14.47 -29.51 -8.10
C GLY A 54 -13.75 -29.50 -9.44
N VAL A 55 -13.95 -28.48 -10.28
CA VAL A 55 -13.23 -28.36 -11.56
C VAL A 55 -11.74 -28.13 -11.30
N VAL A 56 -10.90 -28.95 -11.94
CA VAL A 56 -9.44 -28.75 -11.96
C VAL A 56 -9.08 -28.08 -13.27
N TYR A 57 -8.64 -26.82 -13.19
CA TYR A 57 -8.31 -25.99 -14.33
C TYR A 57 -7.08 -25.13 -14.00
N ARG A 58 -6.18 -25.01 -14.98
CA ARG A 58 -5.11 -24.02 -14.96
C ARG A 58 -4.87 -23.50 -16.36
N SER A 59 -4.86 -22.18 -16.49
CA SER A 59 -4.66 -21.53 -17.77
C SER A 59 -3.23 -21.69 -18.27
N GLY A 60 -3.10 -21.95 -19.56
CA GLY A 60 -1.83 -21.93 -20.27
C GLY A 60 -1.42 -20.55 -20.75
N PRO A 61 -0.22 -20.41 -21.36
CA PRO A 61 0.19 -19.18 -22.02
C PRO A 61 -0.76 -18.81 -23.17
N SER A 62 -0.88 -17.51 -23.50
CA SER A 62 -1.91 -16.96 -24.41
C SER A 62 -2.02 -17.63 -25.79
N ASN A 63 -0.91 -18.20 -26.30
CA ASN A 63 -0.84 -18.91 -27.58
C ASN A 63 -0.54 -20.42 -27.43
N GLY A 64 -0.63 -20.94 -26.20
CA GLY A 64 -0.35 -22.34 -25.88
C GLY A 64 -1.59 -23.14 -25.52
N VAL A 65 -1.35 -24.32 -24.96
CA VAL A 65 -2.38 -25.24 -24.43
C VAL A 65 -2.62 -24.97 -22.95
N ASP A 66 -3.84 -25.22 -22.49
CA ASP A 66 -4.11 -25.24 -21.04
C ASP A 66 -3.40 -26.44 -20.40
N PHE A 67 -3.24 -26.44 -19.07
CA PHE A 67 -2.48 -27.50 -18.39
C PHE A 67 -3.36 -28.69 -17.98
N THR A 68 -4.64 -28.63 -18.34
CA THR A 68 -5.64 -29.67 -18.08
C THR A 68 -6.57 -29.79 -19.28
N PRO A 69 -7.16 -30.96 -19.58
CA PRO A 69 -8.13 -31.15 -20.66
C PRO A 69 -9.51 -30.54 -20.31
N CYS A 70 -9.47 -29.27 -19.89
CA CYS A 70 -10.56 -28.40 -19.50
C CYS A 70 -10.21 -26.98 -19.97
N CYS A 71 -11.12 -26.30 -20.65
CA CYS A 71 -10.89 -24.99 -21.24
C CYS A 71 -12.11 -24.08 -21.05
N LYS A 72 -11.87 -22.79 -20.79
CA LYS A 72 -12.91 -21.75 -20.86
C LYS A 72 -13.45 -21.67 -22.29
N LEU A 73 -14.77 -21.63 -22.45
CA LEU A 73 -15.42 -21.61 -23.77
C LEU A 73 -15.18 -20.27 -24.48
N ALA A 74 -14.45 -20.33 -25.58
CA ALA A 74 -14.08 -19.26 -26.51
C ALA A 74 -13.96 -19.80 -27.96
N GLY A 75 -13.70 -18.93 -28.93
CA GLY A 75 -13.65 -19.31 -30.35
C GLY A 75 -12.57 -20.33 -30.74
N ASN A 76 -11.52 -20.51 -29.93
CA ASN A 76 -10.42 -21.46 -30.19
C ASN A 76 -10.46 -22.72 -29.28
N THR A 77 -11.57 -22.96 -28.59
CA THR A 77 -11.66 -24.02 -27.55
C THR A 77 -11.43 -25.41 -28.11
N ALA A 78 -12.03 -25.74 -29.26
CA ALA A 78 -11.86 -27.06 -29.90
C ALA A 78 -10.39 -27.41 -30.15
N ILE A 79 -9.60 -26.43 -30.63
CA ILE A 79 -8.18 -26.60 -30.90
C ILE A 79 -7.39 -26.72 -29.60
N ARG A 80 -7.69 -25.87 -28.61
CA ARG A 80 -6.98 -25.87 -27.32
C ARG A 80 -7.19 -27.16 -26.54
N ILE A 81 -8.44 -27.62 -26.41
CA ILE A 81 -8.74 -28.84 -25.67
C ILE A 81 -8.14 -30.07 -26.37
N PHE A 82 -8.22 -30.14 -27.70
CA PHE A 82 -7.59 -31.19 -28.49
C PHE A 82 -6.07 -31.25 -28.26
N ASN A 83 -5.38 -30.11 -28.40
CA ASN A 83 -3.93 -30.07 -28.23
C ASN A 83 -3.52 -30.41 -26.79
N THR A 84 -4.28 -29.95 -25.79
CA THR A 84 -4.02 -30.28 -24.38
C THR A 84 -4.15 -31.78 -24.13
N THR A 85 -5.24 -32.39 -24.60
CA THR A 85 -5.46 -33.84 -24.51
C THR A 85 -4.37 -34.61 -25.25
N LYS A 86 -3.93 -34.14 -26.43
CA LYS A 86 -2.82 -34.72 -27.19
C LYS A 86 -1.51 -34.72 -26.42
N VAL A 87 -1.21 -33.65 -25.68
CA VAL A 87 0.00 -33.62 -24.83
C VAL A 87 -0.14 -34.62 -23.67
N LEU A 88 -1.30 -34.65 -23.01
CA LEU A 88 -1.57 -35.58 -21.90
C LEU A 88 -1.45 -37.06 -22.30
N VAL A 89 -1.89 -37.45 -23.50
CA VAL A 89 -1.72 -38.83 -24.02
C VAL A 89 -0.26 -39.27 -24.00
N ASN A 90 0.67 -38.34 -24.27
CA ASN A 90 2.10 -38.60 -24.32
C ASN A 90 2.78 -38.50 -22.94
N TYR A 91 2.02 -38.27 -21.86
CA TYR A 91 2.57 -38.19 -20.51
C TYR A 91 3.12 -39.56 -20.07
N PRO A 92 4.41 -39.64 -19.64
CA PRO A 92 5.05 -40.91 -19.32
C PRO A 92 4.32 -41.74 -18.26
N ASP A 93 3.82 -41.08 -17.22
CA ASP A 93 3.20 -41.73 -16.06
C ASP A 93 1.71 -42.03 -16.24
N LEU A 94 1.15 -41.77 -17.43
CA LEU A 94 -0.23 -42.15 -17.75
C LEU A 94 -0.35 -43.69 -17.94
N PRO A 95 -1.20 -44.40 -17.16
CA PRO A 95 -1.35 -45.84 -17.26
C PRO A 95 -1.77 -46.28 -18.66
N ALA A 96 -1.24 -47.41 -19.14
CA ALA A 96 -1.45 -47.90 -20.51
C ALA A 96 -2.93 -47.95 -20.93
N LYS A 97 -3.82 -48.42 -20.03
CA LYS A 97 -5.27 -48.47 -20.30
C LYS A 97 -5.89 -47.08 -20.50
N LYS A 98 -5.56 -46.12 -19.62
CA LYS A 98 -6.02 -44.73 -19.72
C LYS A 98 -5.44 -44.04 -20.95
N ARG A 99 -4.16 -44.29 -21.24
CA ARG A 99 -3.47 -43.79 -22.43
C ARG A 99 -4.14 -44.25 -23.71
N GLN A 100 -4.44 -45.55 -23.82
CA GLN A 100 -5.12 -46.11 -24.99
C GLN A 100 -6.50 -45.49 -25.18
N TRP A 101 -7.31 -45.47 -24.11
CA TRP A 101 -8.65 -44.85 -24.17
C TRP A 101 -8.60 -43.36 -24.55
N LEU A 102 -7.67 -42.61 -23.99
CA LEU A 102 -7.53 -41.19 -24.29
C LEU A 102 -7.01 -40.95 -25.72
N ALA A 103 -6.11 -41.79 -26.23
CA ALA A 103 -5.61 -41.72 -27.60
C ALA A 103 -6.71 -42.05 -28.62
N ASP A 104 -7.50 -43.08 -28.37
CA ASP A 104 -8.58 -43.51 -29.26
C ASP A 104 -9.73 -42.49 -29.24
N SER A 105 -10.07 -41.94 -28.06
CA SER A 105 -11.11 -40.90 -27.97
C SER A 105 -10.65 -39.60 -28.62
N LEU A 106 -9.36 -39.27 -28.54
CA LEU A 106 -8.78 -38.14 -29.26
C LEU A 106 -8.86 -38.33 -30.79
N ALA A 107 -8.66 -39.56 -31.28
CA ALA A 107 -8.82 -39.90 -32.69
C ALA A 107 -10.30 -39.79 -33.12
N SER A 108 -11.23 -40.31 -32.31
CA SER A 108 -12.68 -40.18 -32.52
C SER A 108 -13.10 -38.70 -32.58
N PHE A 109 -12.63 -37.89 -31.64
CA PHE A 109 -12.87 -36.44 -31.63
C PHE A 109 -12.37 -35.74 -32.89
N ASN A 110 -11.19 -36.12 -33.38
CA ASN A 110 -10.62 -35.50 -34.58
C ASN A 110 -11.36 -35.92 -35.86
N ALA A 111 -11.87 -37.16 -35.91
CA ALA A 111 -12.65 -37.66 -37.03
C ALA A 111 -14.02 -36.99 -37.13
N ASP A 112 -14.66 -36.70 -35.98
CA ASP A 112 -16.03 -36.17 -35.92
C ASP A 112 -16.13 -34.75 -35.34
N ARG A 113 -15.05 -33.97 -35.49
CA ARG A 113 -14.89 -32.68 -34.81
C ARG A 113 -16.01 -31.69 -35.09
N GLU A 114 -16.50 -31.65 -36.33
CA GLU A 114 -17.55 -30.71 -36.75
C GLU A 114 -18.88 -31.01 -36.07
N ASN A 115 -19.29 -32.29 -36.03
CA ASN A 115 -20.55 -32.69 -35.39
C ASN A 115 -20.48 -32.52 -33.87
N ILE A 116 -19.35 -32.90 -33.26
CA ILE A 116 -19.13 -32.69 -31.82
C ILE A 116 -19.26 -31.20 -31.48
N TRP A 117 -18.65 -30.31 -32.28
CA TRP A 117 -18.70 -28.88 -32.00
C TRP A 117 -20.07 -28.27 -32.26
N ALA A 118 -20.80 -28.75 -33.28
CA ALA A 118 -22.19 -28.38 -33.49
C ALA A 118 -23.07 -28.75 -32.28
N GLU A 119 -22.84 -29.90 -31.65
CA GLU A 119 -23.53 -30.27 -30.42
C GLU A 119 -23.10 -29.40 -29.23
N VAL A 120 -21.81 -29.07 -29.09
CA VAL A 120 -21.33 -28.12 -28.07
C VAL A 120 -22.06 -26.78 -28.21
N GLU A 121 -22.21 -26.24 -29.41
CA GLU A 121 -22.93 -24.98 -29.66
C GLU A 121 -24.42 -25.07 -29.33
N LEU A 122 -25.05 -26.21 -29.63
CA LEU A 122 -26.45 -26.48 -29.28
C LEU A 122 -26.62 -26.53 -27.75
N LYS A 123 -25.77 -27.30 -27.06
CA LYS A 123 -25.80 -27.46 -25.60
C LYS A 123 -25.44 -26.17 -24.89
N GLN A 124 -24.54 -25.37 -25.44
CA GLN A 124 -24.21 -24.04 -24.95
C GLN A 124 -25.46 -23.14 -24.90
N LYS A 125 -26.27 -23.13 -25.97
CA LYS A 125 -27.53 -22.36 -26.03
C LYS A 125 -28.55 -22.89 -25.03
N GLN A 126 -28.70 -24.21 -24.94
CA GLN A 126 -29.62 -24.86 -23.98
C GLN A 126 -29.23 -24.62 -22.52
N ALA A 127 -27.93 -24.54 -22.23
CA ALA A 127 -27.38 -24.24 -20.92
C ALA A 127 -27.52 -22.74 -20.54
N GLY A 128 -27.98 -21.88 -21.47
CA GLY A 128 -28.15 -20.46 -21.22
C GLY A 128 -26.83 -19.71 -21.06
N VAL A 129 -25.79 -20.08 -21.83
CA VAL A 129 -24.51 -19.37 -21.78
C VAL A 129 -24.64 -17.97 -22.36
N ASP A 130 -24.32 -16.96 -21.55
CA ASP A 130 -24.38 -15.54 -21.90
C ASP A 130 -23.24 -14.74 -21.27
N LYS A 131 -23.44 -13.44 -21.01
CA LYS A 131 -22.43 -12.58 -20.36
C LYS A 131 -22.27 -12.86 -18.87
N ASN A 132 -23.33 -13.30 -18.19
CA ASN A 132 -23.41 -13.54 -16.76
C ASN A 132 -23.15 -15.02 -16.39
N HIS A 133 -23.47 -15.95 -17.30
CA HIS A 133 -23.24 -17.38 -17.15
C HIS A 133 -22.38 -17.89 -18.31
N ARG A 134 -21.11 -18.16 -18.07
CA ARG A 134 -20.12 -18.54 -19.07
C ARG A 134 -19.92 -20.06 -19.12
N GLY A 135 -19.60 -20.54 -20.31
CA GLY A 135 -19.35 -21.96 -20.55
C GLY A 135 -17.89 -22.35 -20.36
N TYR A 136 -17.66 -23.61 -20.01
CA TYR A 136 -16.36 -24.27 -20.11
C TYR A 136 -16.55 -25.69 -20.65
N VAL A 137 -15.53 -26.21 -21.34
CA VAL A 137 -15.56 -27.53 -22.00
C VAL A 137 -14.53 -28.43 -21.35
N TYR A 138 -14.85 -29.71 -21.14
CA TYR A 138 -13.92 -30.68 -20.57
C TYR A 138 -14.10 -32.08 -21.15
N TRP A 139 -13.04 -32.87 -21.11
CA TRP A 139 -13.05 -34.27 -21.53
C TRP A 139 -13.58 -35.18 -20.42
N ALA A 140 -14.48 -36.11 -20.74
CA ALA A 140 -15.10 -36.99 -19.77
C ALA A 140 -15.43 -38.38 -20.33
N ASP A 141 -15.67 -39.33 -19.45
CA ASP A 141 -16.22 -40.64 -19.80
C ASP A 141 -17.76 -40.60 -19.96
N GLU A 142 -18.36 -41.76 -20.21
CA GLU A 142 -19.81 -41.92 -20.37
C GLU A 142 -20.63 -41.49 -19.15
N ASN A 143 -20.04 -41.52 -17.96
CA ASN A 143 -20.66 -41.15 -16.69
C ASN A 143 -20.39 -39.67 -16.31
N MET A 144 -19.85 -38.87 -17.24
CA MET A 144 -19.37 -37.51 -17.00
C MET A 144 -18.21 -37.43 -15.99
N ALA A 145 -17.51 -38.53 -15.71
CA ALA A 145 -16.33 -38.48 -14.88
C ALA A 145 -15.20 -37.77 -15.65
N PRO A 146 -14.70 -36.64 -15.13
CA PRO A 146 -13.81 -35.79 -15.91
C PRO A 146 -12.38 -36.33 -15.90
N VAL A 147 -11.72 -36.26 -17.06
CA VAL A 147 -10.29 -36.61 -17.20
C VAL A 147 -9.41 -35.72 -16.32
N TYR A 148 -9.77 -34.44 -16.14
CA TYR A 148 -9.01 -33.53 -15.28
C TYR A 148 -8.98 -33.96 -13.80
N ALA A 149 -9.89 -34.83 -13.35
CA ALA A 149 -9.91 -35.32 -11.97
C ALA A 149 -8.94 -36.49 -11.73
N TRP A 150 -8.39 -37.09 -12.79
CA TRP A 150 -7.45 -38.20 -12.67
C TRP A 150 -6.18 -37.77 -11.91
N PRO A 151 -5.65 -38.61 -11.00
CA PRO A 151 -4.38 -38.33 -10.31
C PRO A 151 -3.24 -38.01 -11.27
N GLU A 152 -3.19 -38.69 -12.41
CA GLU A 152 -2.14 -38.55 -13.41
C GLU A 152 -2.28 -37.25 -14.21
N THR A 153 -3.51 -36.76 -14.42
CA THR A 153 -3.73 -35.44 -15.03
C THR A 153 -3.38 -34.31 -14.07
N LYS A 154 -3.59 -34.51 -12.76
CA LYS A 154 -3.12 -33.57 -11.72
C LYS A 154 -1.60 -33.53 -11.65
N ALA A 155 -0.92 -34.68 -11.73
CA ALA A 155 0.54 -34.76 -11.81
C ALA A 155 1.08 -34.09 -13.09
N PHE A 156 0.47 -34.38 -14.24
CA PHE A 156 0.77 -33.74 -15.52
C PHE A 156 0.67 -32.20 -15.44
N MET A 157 -0.37 -31.66 -14.82
CA MET A 157 -0.52 -30.22 -14.61
C MET A 157 0.64 -29.61 -13.80
N VAL A 158 1.10 -30.32 -12.77
CA VAL A 158 2.26 -29.91 -11.95
C VAL A 158 3.52 -29.89 -12.79
N ASP A 159 3.76 -30.96 -13.56
CA ASP A 159 4.96 -31.07 -14.41
C ASP A 159 4.98 -30.00 -15.51
N CYS A 160 3.86 -29.75 -16.19
CA CYS A 160 3.74 -28.65 -17.16
C CYS A 160 4.03 -27.29 -16.52
N ALA A 161 3.56 -27.05 -15.29
CA ALA A 161 3.87 -25.82 -14.57
C ALA A 161 5.36 -25.71 -14.26
N LEU A 162 6.01 -26.79 -13.80
CA LEU A 162 7.45 -26.81 -13.54
C LEU A 162 8.30 -26.64 -14.80
N GLU A 163 7.90 -27.27 -15.91
CA GLU A 163 8.54 -27.09 -17.21
C GLU A 163 8.46 -25.64 -17.71
N SER A 164 7.37 -24.93 -17.39
CA SER A 164 7.27 -23.51 -17.73
C SER A 164 8.37 -22.66 -17.05
N TYR A 165 8.83 -23.06 -15.86
CA TYR A 165 9.96 -22.45 -15.16
C TYR A 165 11.32 -22.86 -15.72
N ALA A 166 11.40 -23.93 -16.52
CA ALA A 166 12.61 -24.28 -17.26
C ALA A 166 12.85 -23.27 -18.39
N GLY A 167 11.80 -22.97 -19.16
CA GLY A 167 11.69 -21.97 -20.24
C GLY A 167 12.99 -21.28 -20.70
N LYS A 168 13.00 -19.94 -20.68
CA LYS A 168 14.17 -19.16 -21.13
C LYS A 168 15.34 -19.18 -20.14
N GLY A 169 15.12 -19.54 -18.88
CA GLY A 169 16.08 -19.42 -17.78
C GLY A 169 16.94 -20.67 -17.56
N GLY A 170 16.59 -21.77 -18.22
CA GLY A 170 17.23 -23.06 -18.10
C GLY A 170 17.00 -23.77 -16.77
N VAL A 171 17.60 -24.96 -16.68
CA VAL A 171 17.48 -25.89 -15.56
C VAL A 171 18.87 -26.40 -15.20
N ARG A 172 19.06 -26.66 -13.90
CA ARG A 172 20.22 -27.40 -13.40
C ARG A 172 19.74 -28.54 -12.52
N GLU A 173 20.05 -29.77 -12.92
CA GLU A 173 19.58 -30.99 -12.23
C GLU A 173 20.13 -31.14 -10.81
N LYS A 174 21.36 -30.66 -10.55
CA LYS A 174 21.97 -30.61 -9.21
C LYS A 174 22.46 -29.21 -8.90
N GLY A 175 21.64 -28.46 -8.17
CA GLY A 175 21.91 -27.09 -7.75
C GLY A 175 21.60 -26.88 -6.27
N SER A 176 21.69 -25.62 -5.84
CA SER A 176 21.29 -25.21 -4.49
C SER A 176 20.20 -24.15 -4.61
N CYS A 177 19.09 -24.32 -3.91
CA CYS A 177 17.97 -23.39 -3.97
C CYS A 177 18.28 -22.12 -3.17
N ALA A 178 18.10 -20.95 -3.79
CA ALA A 178 18.29 -19.64 -3.17
C ALA A 178 17.18 -19.24 -2.17
N VAL A 179 16.09 -20.02 -2.09
CA VAL A 179 14.93 -19.74 -1.23
C VAL A 179 14.97 -20.61 0.03
N CYS A 180 14.90 -21.93 -0.12
CA CYS A 180 14.93 -22.86 1.03
C CYS A 180 16.34 -23.30 1.44
N GLY A 181 17.37 -23.04 0.63
CA GLY A 181 18.74 -23.47 0.92
C GLY A 181 19.06 -24.94 0.60
N SER A 182 18.09 -25.76 0.18
CA SER A 182 18.33 -27.18 -0.14
C SER A 182 19.41 -27.37 -1.21
N HIS A 183 20.28 -28.36 -1.02
CA HIS A 183 21.38 -28.72 -1.93
C HIS A 183 21.09 -29.99 -2.74
N ASP A 184 21.81 -30.16 -3.85
CA ASP A 184 21.69 -31.31 -4.78
C ASP A 184 20.28 -31.56 -5.32
N VAL A 185 19.49 -30.48 -5.44
CA VAL A 185 18.13 -30.51 -6.00
C VAL A 185 18.06 -29.90 -7.39
N LYS A 186 17.05 -30.30 -8.17
CA LYS A 186 16.73 -29.68 -9.45
C LYS A 186 16.26 -28.25 -9.24
N VAL A 187 16.90 -27.31 -9.93
CA VAL A 187 16.60 -25.87 -9.83
C VAL A 187 16.33 -25.25 -11.20
N TYR A 188 15.47 -24.24 -11.19
CA TYR A 188 14.95 -23.54 -12.35
C TYR A 188 15.41 -22.09 -12.34
N GLY A 189 15.64 -21.52 -13.53
CA GLY A 189 16.14 -20.15 -13.71
C GLY A 189 15.12 -19.15 -14.23
N ASN A 190 13.93 -19.60 -14.66
CA ASN A 190 12.86 -18.73 -15.14
C ASN A 190 11.71 -18.73 -14.14
N TYR A 191 11.99 -18.34 -12.89
CA TYR A 191 10.95 -18.11 -11.90
C TYR A 191 10.17 -16.84 -12.25
N ALA A 192 9.23 -16.96 -13.19
CA ALA A 192 8.50 -15.86 -13.84
C ALA A 192 7.23 -15.41 -13.10
N VAL A 193 7.03 -15.88 -11.87
CA VAL A 193 5.84 -15.59 -11.05
C VAL A 193 5.78 -14.10 -10.68
N LEU A 194 6.94 -13.50 -10.45
CA LEU A 194 7.07 -12.05 -10.31
C LEU A 194 7.98 -11.56 -11.43
N ALA A 195 7.42 -10.76 -12.34
CA ALA A 195 8.16 -10.07 -13.39
C ALA A 195 9.07 -8.93 -12.83
N CYS A 196 9.65 -9.14 -11.64
CA CYS A 196 10.61 -8.26 -10.99
C CYS A 196 12.05 -8.55 -11.43
N TYR A 197 12.29 -9.64 -12.15
CA TYR A 197 13.58 -10.04 -12.69
C TYR A 197 13.50 -10.24 -14.21
N ASN A 198 14.34 -9.50 -14.94
CA ASN A 198 14.30 -9.45 -16.40
C ASN A 198 15.45 -10.25 -17.01
N LEU A 199 15.11 -11.25 -17.82
CA LEU A 199 16.09 -12.09 -18.54
C LEU A 199 16.53 -11.50 -19.90
N ASN A 200 16.07 -10.29 -20.24
CA ASN A 200 16.29 -9.66 -21.54
C ASN A 200 17.23 -8.44 -21.51
N ASN A 201 17.72 -8.03 -20.34
CA ASN A 201 18.51 -6.81 -20.20
C ASN A 201 20.00 -7.10 -19.92
N PRO A 202 20.92 -6.37 -20.57
CA PRO A 202 22.34 -6.40 -20.23
C PRO A 202 22.58 -6.03 -18.76
N GLY A 203 23.28 -6.91 -18.03
CA GLY A 203 23.81 -6.67 -16.68
C GLY A 203 23.03 -7.40 -15.60
N SER A 204 21.89 -7.99 -15.97
CA SER A 204 20.98 -8.67 -15.05
C SER A 204 21.25 -10.17 -14.89
N ILE A 205 22.12 -10.77 -15.72
CA ILE A 205 22.37 -12.22 -15.76
C ILE A 205 23.86 -12.53 -15.59
N ALA A 206 24.24 -13.17 -14.48
CA ALA A 206 25.55 -13.77 -14.29
C ALA A 206 25.73 -14.99 -15.22
N GLY A 207 26.94 -15.17 -15.75
CA GLY A 207 27.23 -16.19 -16.76
C GLY A 207 27.26 -15.68 -18.20
N GLY A 208 27.51 -14.38 -18.40
CA GLY A 208 27.76 -13.82 -19.74
C GLY A 208 26.50 -13.55 -20.55
N PHE A 209 25.41 -13.10 -19.89
CA PHE A 209 24.19 -12.62 -20.57
C PHE A 209 23.42 -13.68 -21.37
N GLN A 210 23.64 -14.96 -21.06
CA GLN A 210 22.93 -16.06 -21.70
C GLN A 210 21.65 -16.39 -20.92
N ALA A 211 20.49 -16.13 -21.51
CA ALA A 211 19.19 -16.34 -20.85
C ALA A 211 19.06 -17.76 -20.27
N HIS A 212 19.43 -18.81 -21.02
CA HIS A 212 19.36 -20.21 -20.57
C HIS A 212 20.27 -20.55 -19.38
N GLN A 213 21.15 -19.63 -18.97
CA GLN A 213 21.99 -19.77 -17.78
C GLN A 213 21.44 -18.99 -16.57
N ALA A 214 20.24 -18.39 -16.67
CA ALA A 214 19.68 -17.58 -15.59
C ALA A 214 19.46 -18.33 -14.28
N HIS A 215 19.36 -19.67 -14.33
CA HIS A 215 19.37 -20.54 -13.15
C HIS A 215 20.60 -20.36 -12.25
N ARG A 216 21.67 -19.70 -12.72
CA ARG A 216 22.83 -19.34 -11.91
C ARG A 216 22.63 -18.10 -11.05
N ASN A 217 21.65 -17.24 -11.37
CA ASN A 217 21.42 -15.97 -10.68
C ASN A 217 20.49 -16.15 -9.49
N PHE A 218 19.37 -16.79 -9.74
CA PHE A 218 18.35 -17.05 -8.74
C PHE A 218 17.80 -18.48 -8.93
N PRO A 219 18.59 -19.51 -8.58
CA PRO A 219 18.15 -20.90 -8.66
C PRO A 219 17.03 -21.17 -7.66
N VAL A 220 15.86 -21.61 -8.13
CA VAL A 220 14.71 -21.98 -7.27
C VAL A 220 14.33 -23.43 -7.53
N CYS A 221 14.14 -24.25 -6.49
CA CYS A 221 13.65 -25.62 -6.66
C CYS A 221 12.15 -25.64 -7.00
N GLY A 222 11.66 -26.77 -7.52
CA GLY A 222 10.25 -26.90 -7.93
C GLY A 222 9.27 -26.60 -6.80
N ASP A 223 9.50 -27.14 -5.60
CA ASP A 223 8.63 -26.93 -4.45
C ASP A 223 8.56 -25.46 -4.03
N CYS A 224 9.71 -24.78 -3.95
CA CYS A 224 9.74 -23.35 -3.63
C CYS A 224 9.06 -22.52 -4.72
N ALA A 225 9.24 -22.86 -5.99
CA ALA A 225 8.60 -22.13 -7.09
C ALA A 225 7.07 -22.22 -6.99
N LEU A 226 6.55 -23.41 -6.71
CA LEU A 226 5.12 -23.63 -6.55
C LEU A 226 4.57 -22.98 -5.27
N SER A 227 5.28 -23.14 -4.15
CA SER A 227 4.89 -22.53 -2.86
C SER A 227 4.83 -21.01 -2.92
N LEU A 228 5.85 -20.38 -3.51
CA LEU A 228 5.91 -18.94 -3.68
C LEU A 228 4.84 -18.42 -4.66
N SER A 229 4.49 -19.19 -5.70
CA SER A 229 3.39 -18.86 -6.62
C SER A 229 2.06 -18.76 -5.88
N ASP A 230 1.74 -19.81 -5.13
CA ASP A 230 0.51 -19.91 -4.35
C ASP A 230 0.44 -18.81 -3.27
N THR A 231 1.55 -18.59 -2.58
CA THR A 231 1.65 -17.57 -1.53
C THR A 231 1.47 -16.17 -2.10
N LEU A 232 1.99 -15.91 -3.31
CA LEU A 232 1.78 -14.63 -3.98
C LEU A 232 0.30 -14.44 -4.36
N THR A 233 -0.36 -15.44 -4.92
CA THR A 233 -1.79 -15.38 -5.24
C THR A 233 -2.62 -15.13 -3.97
N PHE A 234 -2.29 -15.81 -2.86
CA PHE A 234 -2.91 -15.55 -1.57
C PHE A 234 -2.68 -14.10 -1.12
N THR A 235 -1.44 -13.61 -1.20
CA THR A 235 -1.06 -12.24 -0.82
C THR A 235 -1.80 -11.19 -1.63
N GLU A 236 -1.85 -11.34 -2.96
CA GLU A 236 -2.56 -10.42 -3.85
C GLU A 236 -4.06 -10.36 -3.54
N THR A 237 -4.65 -11.50 -3.16
CA THR A 237 -6.09 -11.61 -2.88
C THR A 237 -6.45 -11.02 -1.52
N TRP A 238 -5.66 -11.34 -0.48
CA TRP A 238 -6.04 -11.09 0.92
C TRP A 238 -5.17 -10.04 1.61
N LEU A 239 -3.88 -9.96 1.29
CA LEU A 239 -2.90 -9.16 2.03
C LEU A 239 -2.36 -7.96 1.23
N SER A 240 -3.11 -7.50 0.23
CA SER A 240 -2.78 -6.36 -0.62
C SER A 240 -3.75 -5.20 -0.44
N SER A 241 -3.26 -3.96 -0.49
CA SER A 241 -4.09 -2.76 -0.42
C SER A 241 -3.38 -1.54 -1.04
N SER A 242 -3.99 -0.37 -0.94
CA SER A 242 -3.41 0.92 -1.33
C SER A 242 -3.63 1.97 -0.26
N MET A 243 -2.58 2.75 0.05
CA MET A 243 -2.66 3.92 0.91
C MET A 243 -2.21 5.16 0.12
N ALA A 244 -3.09 6.15 -0.02
CA ALA A 244 -2.84 7.37 -0.79
C ALA A 244 -2.32 7.13 -2.23
N GLY A 245 -2.69 6.01 -2.86
CA GLY A 245 -2.25 5.63 -4.21
C GLY A 245 -0.92 4.85 -4.27
N GLN A 246 -0.32 4.51 -3.12
CA GLN A 246 0.81 3.58 -3.06
C GLN A 246 0.27 2.17 -2.77
N SER A 247 0.41 1.25 -3.74
CA SER A 247 0.05 -0.16 -3.54
C SER A 247 1.08 -0.85 -2.67
N TYR A 248 0.62 -1.72 -1.77
CA TYR A 248 1.49 -2.45 -0.85
C TYR A 248 0.97 -3.85 -0.53
N PHE A 249 1.89 -4.74 -0.18
CA PHE A 249 1.62 -6.00 0.51
C PHE A 249 2.03 -5.90 1.97
N ILE A 250 1.30 -6.58 2.86
CA ILE A 250 1.73 -6.83 4.24
C ILE A 250 1.90 -8.33 4.44
N LEU A 251 3.13 -8.78 4.72
CA LEU A 251 3.45 -10.19 4.86
C LEU A 251 3.73 -10.51 6.34
N PRO A 252 2.79 -11.14 7.07
CA PRO A 252 3.07 -11.61 8.41
C PRO A 252 4.08 -12.76 8.36
N TYR A 253 5.00 -12.76 9.31
CA TYR A 253 5.95 -13.85 9.52
C TYR A 253 6.32 -13.96 10.99
N SER A 254 6.72 -15.17 11.41
CA SER A 254 7.20 -15.42 12.76
C SER A 254 8.24 -16.53 12.76
N ASN A 255 9.24 -16.40 13.63
CA ASN A 255 10.17 -17.48 13.94
C ASN A 255 9.63 -18.42 15.03
N ASN A 256 8.53 -18.07 15.71
CA ASN A 256 7.90 -18.91 16.72
C ASN A 256 6.95 -19.91 16.03
N PRO A 257 7.17 -21.23 16.15
CA PRO A 257 6.28 -22.25 15.60
C PRO A 257 4.82 -22.11 16.03
N ASP A 258 4.57 -21.73 17.29
CA ASP A 258 3.21 -21.61 17.82
C ASP A 258 2.44 -20.48 17.13
N VAL A 259 3.11 -19.34 16.90
CA VAL A 259 2.54 -18.20 16.18
C VAL A 259 2.30 -18.53 14.70
N ARG A 260 3.17 -19.34 14.08
CA ARG A 260 2.95 -19.80 12.70
C ARG A 260 1.73 -20.71 12.60
N GLU A 261 1.53 -21.60 13.57
CA GLU A 261 0.35 -22.47 13.60
C GLU A 261 -0.93 -21.67 13.84
N GLU A 262 -0.88 -20.65 14.71
CA GLU A 262 -2.00 -19.71 14.91
C GLU A 262 -2.33 -18.98 13.59
N LEU A 263 -1.34 -18.40 12.92
CA LEU A 263 -1.53 -17.77 11.60
C LEU A 263 -2.14 -18.75 10.59
N ARG A 264 -1.67 -19.99 10.57
CA ARG A 264 -2.16 -21.05 9.69
C ARG A 264 -3.61 -21.38 9.96
N GLU A 265 -4.00 -21.60 11.21
CA GLU A 265 -5.37 -21.90 11.61
C GLU A 265 -6.32 -20.77 11.18
N HIS A 266 -5.90 -19.52 11.41
CA HIS A 266 -6.65 -18.32 11.07
C HIS A 266 -6.81 -18.14 9.56
N PHE A 267 -5.73 -18.23 8.78
CA PHE A 267 -5.77 -18.13 7.32
C PHE A 267 -6.53 -19.28 6.66
N SER A 268 -6.58 -20.45 7.30
CA SER A 268 -7.34 -21.60 6.78
C SER A 268 -8.84 -21.44 6.96
N ARG A 269 -9.29 -20.83 8.07
CA ARG A 269 -10.72 -20.73 8.42
C ARG A 269 -11.40 -19.50 7.84
N GLN A 270 -10.75 -18.34 7.90
CA GLN A 270 -11.36 -17.04 7.57
C GLN A 270 -10.37 -16.13 6.82
N PRO A 271 -9.86 -16.54 5.64
CA PRO A 271 -8.92 -15.72 4.87
C PRO A 271 -9.51 -14.36 4.44
N ASP A 272 -10.83 -14.32 4.20
CA ASP A 272 -11.60 -13.14 3.83
C ASP A 272 -11.60 -12.04 4.89
N ARG A 273 -11.49 -12.42 6.17
CA ARG A 273 -11.40 -11.48 7.28
C ARG A 273 -10.12 -10.63 7.25
N TYR A 274 -9.07 -11.16 6.64
CA TYR A 274 -7.80 -10.45 6.48
C TYR A 274 -7.76 -9.60 5.23
N GLN A 275 -8.79 -9.66 4.37
CA GLN A 275 -8.87 -8.85 3.17
C GLN A 275 -8.73 -7.38 3.52
N LEU A 276 -7.63 -6.78 3.06
CA LEU A 276 -7.41 -5.35 3.18
C LEU A 276 -8.19 -4.69 2.04
N GLY A 277 -9.37 -4.13 2.34
CA GLY A 277 -10.21 -3.47 1.34
C GLY A 277 -9.43 -2.43 0.50
N LYS A 278 -9.93 -2.08 -0.70
CA LYS A 278 -9.23 -1.30 -1.75
C LYS A 278 -8.69 0.10 -1.36
N ALA A 279 -8.90 0.56 -0.12
CA ALA A 279 -8.46 1.85 0.37
C ALA A 279 -8.04 1.82 1.86
N ARG A 280 -7.63 0.66 2.40
CA ARG A 280 -7.25 0.57 3.82
C ARG A 280 -5.94 1.33 4.07
N ASP A 281 -6.03 2.33 4.94
CA ASP A 281 -4.93 3.17 5.33
C ASP A 281 -4.30 2.62 6.61
N LEU A 282 -3.11 2.03 6.48
CA LEU A 282 -2.42 1.40 7.61
C LEU A 282 -2.09 2.37 8.76
N LEU A 283 -2.12 3.69 8.52
CA LEU A 283 -1.91 4.69 9.57
C LEU A 283 -3.19 5.00 10.36
N ALA A 284 -4.35 4.88 9.72
CA ALA A 284 -5.63 5.25 10.33
C ALA A 284 -6.43 4.02 10.78
N ASP A 285 -6.28 2.89 10.10
CA ASP A 285 -7.06 1.69 10.32
C ASP A 285 -6.28 0.68 11.17
N GLU A 286 -6.90 0.23 12.25
CA GLU A 286 -6.40 -0.93 12.99
C GLU A 286 -6.52 -2.17 12.10
N LEU A 287 -5.44 -2.95 11.96
CA LEU A 287 -5.46 -4.19 11.21
C LEU A 287 -6.15 -5.28 12.03
N ALA A 288 -7.01 -6.08 11.40
CA ALA A 288 -7.52 -7.32 12.03
C ALA A 288 -6.35 -8.20 12.51
N LEU A 289 -5.27 -8.23 11.72
CA LEU A 289 -3.99 -8.88 12.05
C LEU A 289 -3.33 -8.33 13.33
N THR A 290 -3.43 -7.04 13.64
CA THR A 290 -2.82 -6.53 14.88
C THR A 290 -3.66 -6.80 16.10
N GLY A 291 -4.99 -6.73 15.97
CA GLY A 291 -5.90 -6.95 17.09
C GLY A 291 -6.00 -8.42 17.49
N GLU A 292 -6.16 -9.33 16.52
CA GLU A 292 -6.32 -10.76 16.79
C GLU A 292 -5.04 -11.40 17.32
N PHE A 293 -3.91 -11.04 16.73
CA PHE A 293 -2.59 -11.53 17.13
C PHE A 293 -1.90 -10.62 18.15
N ALA A 294 -2.66 -9.75 18.84
CA ALA A 294 -2.11 -8.84 19.85
C ALA A 294 -1.36 -9.61 20.97
N LYS A 295 -1.80 -10.84 21.28
CA LYS A 295 -1.18 -11.72 22.28
C LYS A 295 0.19 -12.25 21.85
N CYS A 296 0.43 -12.40 20.55
CA CYS A 296 1.73 -12.83 20.02
C CYS A 296 2.81 -11.75 20.26
N GLY A 297 2.40 -10.49 20.46
CA GLY A 297 3.31 -9.37 20.66
C GLY A 297 4.34 -9.28 19.53
N ASP A 298 5.58 -8.94 19.88
CA ASP A 298 6.66 -8.78 18.90
C ASP A 298 7.30 -10.12 18.45
N GLN A 299 6.67 -11.26 18.79
CA GLN A 299 6.99 -12.56 18.16
C GLN A 299 6.37 -12.68 16.76
N LEU A 300 5.34 -11.88 16.47
CA LEU A 300 4.83 -11.65 15.12
C LEU A 300 5.47 -10.40 14.55
N ALA A 301 5.92 -10.47 13.30
CA ALA A 301 6.38 -9.31 12.56
C ALA A 301 5.71 -9.28 11.19
N PHE A 302 5.72 -8.11 10.57
CA PHE A 302 5.22 -7.90 9.22
C PHE A 302 6.34 -7.39 8.32
N ALA A 303 6.33 -7.78 7.06
CA ALA A 303 7.10 -7.10 6.02
C ALA A 303 6.14 -6.28 5.14
N LEU A 304 6.43 -4.99 4.96
CA LEU A 304 5.64 -4.11 4.10
C LEU A 304 6.37 -3.93 2.77
N ILE A 305 5.75 -4.30 1.66
CA ILE A 305 6.35 -4.19 0.33
C ILE A 305 5.53 -3.23 -0.51
N PHE A 306 6.07 -2.05 -0.80
CA PHE A 306 5.47 -1.11 -1.74
C PHE A 306 5.83 -1.53 -3.17
N TYR A 307 4.83 -1.58 -4.04
CA TYR A 307 5.02 -2.04 -5.42
C TYR A 307 4.20 -1.23 -6.42
N ARG A 308 4.60 -1.35 -7.69
CA ARG A 308 3.86 -0.81 -8.82
C ARG A 308 3.75 -1.86 -9.92
N GLN A 309 2.53 -2.04 -10.42
CA GLN A 309 2.26 -2.90 -11.57
C GLN A 309 1.85 -2.03 -12.77
N GLN A 310 2.61 -2.09 -13.86
CA GLN A 310 2.30 -1.41 -15.12
C GLN A 310 2.68 -2.29 -16.31
N ASN A 311 1.75 -2.48 -17.26
CA ASN A 311 1.97 -3.30 -18.47
C ASN A 311 2.56 -4.69 -18.16
N ALA A 312 1.99 -5.39 -17.18
CA ALA A 312 2.46 -6.67 -16.64
C ALA A 312 3.87 -6.66 -16.00
N ALA A 313 4.58 -5.53 -15.99
CA ALA A 313 5.81 -5.38 -15.22
C ALA A 313 5.49 -5.08 -13.76
N TRP A 314 6.11 -5.85 -12.87
CA TRP A 314 5.94 -5.73 -11.42
C TRP A 314 7.23 -5.21 -10.81
N ARG A 315 7.19 -4.04 -10.15
CA ARG A 315 8.38 -3.38 -9.60
C ARG A 315 8.20 -3.09 -8.12
N ILE A 316 9.15 -3.57 -7.33
CA ILE A 316 9.30 -3.15 -5.92
C ILE A 316 9.76 -1.70 -5.91
N GLN A 317 9.09 -0.87 -5.12
CA GLN A 317 9.42 0.55 -4.96
C GLN A 317 10.08 0.84 -3.62
N ALA A 318 9.69 0.14 -2.55
CA ALA A 318 10.30 0.22 -1.22
C ALA A 318 9.92 -1.03 -0.40
N GLU A 319 10.75 -1.38 0.58
CA GLU A 319 10.50 -2.51 1.49
C GLU A 319 10.81 -2.10 2.93
N VAL A 320 9.88 -2.39 3.84
CA VAL A 320 10.08 -2.37 5.29
C VAL A 320 10.20 -3.82 5.73
N GLN A 321 11.43 -4.27 6.01
CA GLN A 321 11.70 -5.68 6.25
C GLN A 321 11.09 -6.23 7.54
N GLN A 322 10.92 -5.36 8.53
CA GLN A 322 10.38 -5.70 9.84
C GLN A 322 9.56 -4.53 10.38
N LEU A 323 8.26 -4.76 10.47
CA LEU A 323 7.28 -3.89 11.09
C LEU A 323 6.66 -4.68 12.25
N LEU A 324 6.91 -4.22 13.48
CA LEU A 324 6.41 -4.87 14.69
C LEU A 324 5.01 -4.34 15.06
N PRO A 325 4.15 -5.17 15.68
CA PRO A 325 2.89 -4.71 16.26
C PRO A 325 3.07 -3.54 17.24
N SER A 326 4.16 -3.53 18.02
CA SER A 326 4.51 -2.41 18.90
C SER A 326 4.72 -1.10 18.14
N ARG A 327 5.36 -1.12 16.97
CA ARG A 327 5.50 0.07 16.12
C ARG A 327 4.16 0.56 15.60
N LEU A 328 3.29 -0.33 15.14
CA LEU A 328 1.93 0.05 14.71
C LEU A 328 1.12 0.71 15.83
N ARG A 329 1.27 0.22 17.07
CA ARG A 329 0.67 0.84 18.25
C ARG A 329 1.19 2.26 18.50
N VAL A 330 2.50 2.48 18.40
CA VAL A 330 3.09 3.83 18.51
C VAL A 330 2.50 4.78 17.47
N LEU A 331 2.32 4.33 16.22
CA LEU A 331 1.69 5.14 15.16
C LEU A 331 0.23 5.45 15.49
N HIS A 332 -0.53 4.46 15.95
CA HIS A 332 -1.93 4.62 16.33
C HIS A 332 -2.10 5.59 17.52
N ASP A 333 -1.33 5.40 18.59
CA ASP A 333 -1.36 6.25 19.79
C ASP A 333 -0.99 7.69 19.44
N ALA A 334 -0.01 7.89 18.56
CA ALA A 334 0.33 9.22 18.06
C ALA A 334 -0.84 9.86 17.29
N SER A 335 -1.54 9.09 16.45
CA SER A 335 -2.71 9.56 15.71
C SER A 335 -3.86 9.97 16.66
N GLN A 336 -4.13 9.16 17.68
CA GLN A 336 -5.13 9.47 18.72
C GLN A 336 -4.77 10.75 19.50
N LYS A 337 -3.49 10.92 19.87
CA LYS A 337 -3.02 12.15 20.54
C LYS A 337 -3.28 13.38 19.68
N ILE A 338 -3.02 13.32 18.37
CA ILE A 338 -3.32 14.44 17.45
C ILE A 338 -4.82 14.70 17.35
N ALA A 339 -5.64 13.67 17.19
CA ALA A 339 -7.08 13.82 17.08
C ALA A 339 -7.73 14.40 18.35
N SER A 340 -7.17 14.10 19.53
CA SER A 340 -7.63 14.62 20.82
C SER A 340 -7.14 16.04 21.14
N ALA A 341 -6.22 16.60 20.36
CA ALA A 341 -5.59 17.88 20.66
C ALA A 341 -6.56 19.05 20.39
N SER A 342 -6.96 19.75 21.46
CA SER A 342 -8.01 20.79 21.40
C SER A 342 -7.71 21.96 20.46
N ASP A 343 -6.42 22.27 20.26
CA ASP A 343 -5.92 23.30 19.34
C ASP A 343 -6.09 22.92 17.87
N LEU A 344 -6.17 21.61 17.57
CA LEU A 344 -6.34 21.04 16.24
C LEU A 344 -7.79 20.69 15.92
N ILE A 345 -8.71 20.88 16.85
CA ILE A 345 -10.13 20.64 16.66
C ILE A 345 -10.78 21.88 16.05
N ALA A 346 -11.37 21.73 14.87
CA ALA A 346 -12.21 22.77 14.27
C ALA A 346 -13.64 22.63 14.78
N GLU A 347 -14.18 23.68 15.39
CA GLU A 347 -15.60 23.73 15.79
C GLU A 347 -16.43 24.35 14.66
N ASP A 348 -17.38 23.57 14.15
CA ASP A 348 -18.46 24.03 13.27
C ASP A 348 -19.77 24.04 14.07
N HIS A 349 -20.79 24.79 13.65
CA HIS A 349 -22.08 24.91 14.36
C HIS A 349 -22.82 23.58 14.56
N LYS A 350 -22.41 22.52 13.86
CA LYS A 350 -23.05 21.21 13.89
C LYS A 350 -22.15 20.11 14.46
N GLU A 351 -20.83 20.18 14.27
CA GLU A 351 -19.92 19.08 14.61
C GLU A 351 -18.50 19.57 14.89
N SER A 352 -17.82 18.85 15.79
CA SER A 352 -16.38 18.97 16.05
C SER A 352 -15.60 18.16 15.01
N LYS A 353 -14.64 18.80 14.34
CA LYS A 353 -13.83 18.21 13.27
C LYS A 353 -12.35 18.16 13.71
N PRO A 354 -11.90 17.09 14.39
CA PRO A 354 -10.50 16.88 14.75
C PRO A 354 -9.62 16.62 13.52
N VAL A 355 -8.31 16.88 13.65
CA VAL A 355 -7.32 16.47 12.66
C VAL A 355 -7.02 14.99 12.83
N HIS A 356 -7.27 14.20 11.77
CA HIS A 356 -6.84 12.81 11.69
C HIS A 356 -5.62 12.69 10.77
N ILE A 357 -4.62 11.93 11.20
CA ILE A 357 -3.43 11.65 10.40
C ILE A 357 -3.62 10.33 9.66
N HIS A 358 -3.54 10.40 8.34
CA HIS A 358 -3.66 9.28 7.43
C HIS A 358 -2.63 9.46 6.28
N ALA A 359 -2.39 8.45 5.45
CA ALA A 359 -1.42 8.50 4.35
C ALA A 359 -1.72 9.64 3.36
N LEU A 360 -2.99 10.00 3.17
CA LEU A 360 -3.35 11.16 2.34
C LEU A 360 -2.86 12.50 2.97
N THR A 361 -2.73 12.61 4.29
CA THR A 361 -2.14 13.78 4.95
C THR A 361 -0.67 13.89 4.56
N PHE A 362 0.09 12.78 4.62
CA PHE A 362 1.48 12.74 4.13
C PHE A 362 1.55 13.10 2.64
N LYS A 363 0.63 12.59 1.81
CA LYS A 363 0.60 12.90 0.37
C LYS A 363 0.37 14.38 0.08
N ASN A 364 -0.52 15.02 0.83
CA ASN A 364 -0.82 16.44 0.66
C ASN A 364 0.41 17.33 0.89
N PHE A 365 1.33 16.86 1.73
CA PHE A 365 2.57 17.54 2.08
C PHE A 365 3.81 16.93 1.44
N SER A 366 3.71 15.92 0.57
CA SER A 366 4.90 15.27 -0.01
C SER A 366 5.56 16.09 -1.12
N SER A 367 5.01 17.25 -1.47
CA SER A 367 5.53 18.12 -2.53
C SER A 367 5.12 19.58 -2.30
N PRO A 368 5.99 20.54 -2.67
CA PRO A 368 5.69 21.96 -2.65
C PRO A 368 4.67 22.39 -3.72
N SER A 369 4.34 21.52 -4.68
CA SER A 369 3.41 21.80 -5.79
C SER A 369 2.06 21.08 -5.62
N ASP A 370 1.09 21.40 -6.49
CA ASP A 370 -0.19 20.67 -6.54
C ASP A 370 -0.04 19.18 -6.87
N LYS A 371 1.05 18.81 -7.55
CA LYS A 371 1.36 17.42 -7.84
C LYS A 371 2.14 16.85 -6.67
N SER A 372 1.49 15.95 -5.91
CA SER A 372 2.15 15.15 -4.88
C SER A 372 3.34 14.38 -5.46
N SER A 373 4.44 14.31 -4.72
CA SER A 373 5.57 13.43 -5.08
C SER A 373 5.29 12.04 -4.52
N ASP A 374 5.02 11.08 -5.42
CA ASP A 374 4.84 9.69 -5.03
C ASP A 374 6.14 9.11 -4.41
N GLU A 375 7.30 9.60 -4.84
CA GLU A 375 8.59 9.17 -4.30
C GLU A 375 8.83 9.66 -2.88
N THR A 376 8.62 10.96 -2.64
CA THR A 376 8.72 11.54 -1.29
C THR A 376 7.72 10.90 -0.34
N LEU A 377 6.49 10.68 -0.81
CA LEU A 377 5.45 9.98 -0.05
C LEU A 377 5.90 8.57 0.36
N ARG A 378 6.39 7.77 -0.60
CA ARG A 378 6.88 6.41 -0.27
C ARG A 378 8.04 6.44 0.70
N ASN A 379 9.00 7.33 0.51
CA ASN A 379 10.15 7.43 1.39
C ASN A 379 9.74 7.79 2.82
N TRP A 380 8.79 8.72 2.98
CA TRP A 380 8.23 9.07 4.29
C TRP A 380 7.46 7.93 4.92
N LEU A 381 6.59 7.25 4.18
CA LEU A 381 5.83 6.09 4.69
C LEU A 381 6.76 4.94 5.08
N ALA A 382 7.73 4.60 4.23
CA ALA A 382 8.71 3.54 4.51
C ALA A 382 9.55 3.86 5.76
N ALA A 383 10.03 5.11 5.89
CA ALA A 383 10.76 5.54 7.09
C ALA A 383 9.86 5.49 8.35
N LEU A 384 8.62 5.98 8.23
CA LEU A 384 7.64 5.98 9.31
C LEU A 384 7.35 4.56 9.82
N PHE A 385 7.08 3.61 8.92
CA PHE A 385 6.83 2.21 9.32
C PHE A 385 8.10 1.52 9.83
N SER A 386 9.27 1.85 9.30
CA SER A 386 10.56 1.28 9.75
C SER A 386 11.07 1.86 11.07
N GLY A 387 10.46 2.94 11.58
CA GLY A 387 10.99 3.68 12.73
C GLY A 387 12.28 4.44 12.42
N GLN A 388 12.51 4.77 11.14
CA GLN A 388 13.67 5.54 10.69
C GLN A 388 13.35 7.02 10.65
N THR A 389 14.38 7.82 10.83
CA THR A 389 14.30 9.28 10.78
C THR A 389 14.48 9.80 9.37
N ILE A 390 13.80 10.90 9.04
CA ILE A 390 14.03 11.68 7.82
C ILE A 390 14.61 13.06 8.15
N ASP A 391 15.12 13.76 7.14
CA ASP A 391 15.64 15.11 7.31
C ASP A 391 14.52 16.09 7.69
N ARG A 392 14.64 16.67 8.89
CA ARG A 392 13.67 17.62 9.46
C ARG A 392 13.52 18.86 8.59
N ARG A 393 14.62 19.38 8.02
CA ARG A 393 14.60 20.61 7.21
C ARG A 393 13.81 20.41 5.92
N TYR A 394 14.06 19.30 5.21
CA TYR A 394 13.33 18.92 4.02
C TYR A 394 11.84 18.64 4.29
N PHE A 395 11.54 17.98 5.41
CA PHE A 395 10.15 17.76 5.83
C PHE A 395 9.43 19.09 6.08
N LEU A 396 10.03 19.98 6.86
CA LEU A 396 9.47 21.30 7.17
C LEU A 396 9.32 22.17 5.92
N HIS A 397 10.32 22.16 5.04
CA HIS A 397 10.29 22.87 3.77
C HIS A 397 9.04 22.50 2.95
N ASN A 398 8.72 21.20 2.86
CA ASN A 398 7.54 20.75 2.15
C ASN A 398 6.23 21.19 2.82
N LEU A 399 6.16 21.19 4.16
CA LEU A 399 5.01 21.74 4.90
C LEU A 399 4.80 23.22 4.56
N VAL A 400 5.85 24.02 4.68
CA VAL A 400 5.81 25.47 4.45
C VAL A 400 5.45 25.77 3.01
N ALA A 401 6.12 25.12 2.05
CA ALA A 401 5.84 25.37 0.64
C ALA A 401 4.37 25.06 0.28
N LYS A 402 3.78 24.00 0.85
CA LYS A 402 2.35 23.70 0.65
C LYS A 402 1.44 24.76 1.28
N LEU A 403 1.78 25.29 2.46
CA LEU A 403 1.03 26.38 3.09
C LEU A 403 1.11 27.67 2.26
N LEU A 404 2.29 28.01 1.74
CA LEU A 404 2.48 29.17 0.86
C LEU A 404 1.66 29.03 -0.42
N ASP A 405 1.68 27.87 -1.06
CA ASP A 405 0.90 27.57 -2.25
C ASP A 405 -0.61 27.63 -1.98
N THR A 406 -1.06 27.03 -0.88
CA THR A 406 -2.47 27.08 -0.43
C THR A 406 -2.92 28.52 -0.22
N GLY A 407 -2.11 29.32 0.49
CA GLY A 407 -2.41 30.74 0.73
C GLY A 407 -2.49 31.55 -0.56
N LYS A 408 -1.62 31.29 -1.56
CA LYS A 408 -1.66 31.97 -2.86
C LYS A 408 -2.94 31.66 -3.64
N ARG A 409 -3.37 30.40 -3.65
CA ARG A 409 -4.56 29.97 -4.40
C ARG A 409 -5.84 30.38 -3.72
N ASN A 410 -5.96 30.09 -2.42
CA ASN A 410 -7.13 30.42 -1.64
C ASN A 410 -6.81 30.58 -0.15
N THR A 411 -6.77 31.84 0.27
CA THR A 411 -6.56 32.24 1.66
C THR A 411 -7.51 31.57 2.65
N SER A 412 -8.76 31.26 2.27
CA SER A 412 -9.72 30.66 3.21
C SER A 412 -9.34 29.24 3.63
N PHE A 413 -8.60 28.51 2.79
CA PHE A 413 -8.14 27.16 3.10
C PHE A 413 -6.87 27.12 3.95
N LEU A 414 -6.18 28.27 4.10
CA LEU A 414 -4.95 28.34 4.87
C LEU A 414 -5.16 27.89 6.32
N TYR A 415 -6.25 28.33 6.96
CA TYR A 415 -6.56 27.94 8.34
C TYR A 415 -6.66 26.42 8.54
N GLY A 416 -7.39 25.73 7.65
CA GLY A 416 -7.52 24.29 7.69
C GLY A 416 -6.21 23.59 7.38
N MET A 417 -5.49 24.02 6.34
CA MET A 417 -4.22 23.43 5.95
C MET A 417 -3.15 23.60 7.02
N THR A 418 -3.11 24.74 7.73
CA THR A 418 -2.20 24.97 8.86
C THR A 418 -2.46 23.98 10.00
N ARG A 419 -3.73 23.67 10.32
CA ARG A 419 -4.04 22.63 11.34
C ARG A 419 -3.51 21.27 10.93
N TYR A 420 -3.70 20.87 9.68
CA TYR A 420 -3.16 19.60 9.17
C TYR A 420 -1.63 19.59 9.15
N ALA A 421 -0.97 20.69 8.76
CA ALA A 421 0.48 20.80 8.77
C ALA A 421 1.05 20.74 10.19
N TRP A 422 0.40 21.43 11.14
CA TRP A 422 0.79 21.41 12.56
C TRP A 422 0.56 20.04 13.21
N GLY A 423 -0.59 19.41 12.93
CA GLY A 423 -0.88 18.05 13.36
C GLY A 423 0.10 17.03 12.79
N LEU A 424 0.45 17.15 11.51
CA LEU A 424 1.42 16.26 10.86
C LEU A 424 2.84 16.46 11.41
N TYR A 425 3.25 17.71 11.70
CA TYR A 425 4.53 18.00 12.36
C TYR A 425 4.61 17.34 13.74
N ARG A 426 3.61 17.57 14.60
CA ARG A 426 3.52 16.97 15.94
C ARG A 426 3.47 15.44 15.87
N TYR A 427 2.74 14.87 14.91
CA TYR A 427 2.71 13.42 14.66
C TYR A 427 4.10 12.88 14.31
N ALA A 428 4.81 13.55 13.40
CA ALA A 428 6.14 13.15 13.00
C ALA A 428 7.11 13.15 14.19
N CYS A 429 7.01 14.11 15.11
CA CYS A 429 7.78 14.13 16.35
C CYS A 429 7.41 12.97 17.29
N LEU A 430 6.11 12.77 17.55
CA LEU A 430 5.60 11.69 18.43
C LEU A 430 6.02 10.29 17.95
N THR A 431 6.12 10.10 16.63
CA THR A 431 6.56 8.84 16.01
C THR A 431 8.06 8.73 15.79
N GLN A 432 8.83 9.75 16.19
CA GLN A 432 10.28 9.87 15.95
C GLN A 432 10.67 9.82 14.46
N LEU A 433 9.75 10.17 13.56
CA LEU A 433 10.05 10.30 12.14
C LEU A 433 10.97 11.51 11.88
N ILE A 434 10.78 12.59 12.63
CA ILE A 434 11.72 13.71 12.69
C ILE A 434 12.22 13.85 14.13
N ILE A 435 13.48 14.22 14.28
CA ILE A 435 14.11 14.49 15.58
C ILE A 435 14.34 16.00 15.67
N HIS A 436 14.00 16.59 16.81
CA HIS A 436 14.34 17.97 17.11
C HIS A 436 15.85 18.10 17.27
N ASP A 437 16.41 19.20 16.76
CA ASP A 437 17.78 19.55 17.14
C ASP A 437 17.82 19.62 18.68
N PRO A 438 18.82 19.00 19.35
CA PRO A 438 18.97 19.07 20.79
C PRO A 438 19.43 20.47 21.18
N VAL A 439 18.53 21.44 21.04
CA VAL A 439 18.71 22.79 21.54
C VAL A 439 18.09 22.76 22.93
N MET A 440 18.94 22.80 23.96
CA MET A 440 18.48 23.11 25.32
C MET A 440 17.68 24.41 25.24
N GLU A 441 16.52 24.46 25.91
CA GLU A 441 15.72 25.67 26.04
C GLU A 441 16.66 26.86 26.24
N HIS A 442 16.49 27.89 25.41
CA HIS A 442 17.33 29.07 25.54
C HIS A 442 17.19 29.60 26.98
N PRO A 443 18.28 29.84 27.73
CA PRO A 443 18.21 30.18 29.16
C PRO A 443 17.28 31.37 29.46
N ALA A 444 17.21 32.32 28.53
CA ALA A 444 16.33 33.49 28.59
C ALA A 444 14.82 33.17 28.51
N MET A 445 14.41 31.93 28.22
CA MET A 445 13.01 31.51 28.25
C MET A 445 12.46 31.30 29.67
N SER A 446 13.35 31.09 30.67
CA SER A 446 12.96 30.62 32.00
C SER A 446 12.25 31.67 32.88
N ASP A 447 12.45 32.97 32.62
CA ASP A 447 12.03 34.03 33.56
C ASP A 447 10.86 34.92 33.11
N VAL A 448 10.37 34.79 31.87
CA VAL A 448 9.32 35.68 31.33
C VAL A 448 8.39 34.95 30.36
N ILE A 449 7.65 33.94 30.83
CA ILE A 449 6.54 33.37 30.04
C ILE A 449 5.29 34.24 30.27
N PRO A 450 4.76 34.90 29.24
CA PRO A 450 3.60 35.75 29.40
C PRO A 450 2.36 35.05 29.95
N LYS A 451 1.58 35.76 30.77
CA LYS A 451 0.24 35.33 31.20
C LYS A 451 -0.81 35.41 30.10
N SER A 452 -0.44 35.74 28.86
CA SER A 452 -1.38 35.78 27.75
C SER A 452 -1.77 34.35 27.29
N PRO A 453 -2.91 34.19 26.59
CA PRO A 453 -3.27 32.93 25.94
C PRO A 453 -2.13 32.37 25.06
N TYR A 454 -1.44 33.27 24.35
CA TYR A 454 -0.38 32.91 23.41
C TYR A 454 0.92 32.50 24.12
N GLY A 455 1.28 33.16 25.23
CA GLY A 455 2.42 32.76 26.06
C GLY A 455 2.23 31.38 26.71
N ARG A 456 1.01 31.07 27.18
CA ARG A 456 0.67 29.72 27.66
C ARG A 456 0.79 28.68 26.55
N TYR A 457 0.28 28.98 25.36
CA TYR A 457 0.40 28.08 24.21
C TYR A 457 1.86 27.80 23.82
N VAL A 458 2.72 28.82 23.84
CA VAL A 458 4.17 28.64 23.63
C VAL A 458 4.77 27.66 24.64
N LYS A 459 4.39 27.77 25.93
CA LYS A 459 4.85 26.87 26.99
C LYS A 459 4.36 25.43 26.81
N GLU A 460 3.12 25.24 26.37
CA GLU A 460 2.54 23.92 26.09
C GLU A 460 3.21 23.20 24.92
N HIS A 461 3.85 23.95 24.03
CA HIS A 461 4.53 23.47 22.83
C HIS A 461 6.02 23.87 22.81
N ALA A 462 6.67 23.81 23.98
CA ALA A 462 8.06 24.20 24.16
C ALA A 462 9.06 23.34 23.35
N ASP A 463 8.66 22.14 22.93
CA ASP A 463 9.39 21.27 22.01
C ASP A 463 9.62 21.92 20.64
N PHE A 464 8.64 22.69 20.16
CA PHE A 464 8.78 23.49 18.95
C PHE A 464 9.23 24.91 19.25
N PHE A 465 8.62 25.60 20.21
CA PHE A 465 8.94 26.99 20.55
C PHE A 465 10.13 27.10 21.52
N CYS A 466 11.20 26.36 21.26
CA CYS A 466 12.39 26.30 22.11
C CYS A 466 13.35 27.50 21.94
N ARG A 467 13.01 28.44 21.05
CA ARG A 467 13.87 29.55 20.63
C ARG A 467 13.11 30.88 20.57
N PRO A 468 13.72 32.01 21.01
CA PRO A 468 13.11 33.33 20.89
C PRO A 468 12.68 33.70 19.47
N GLU A 469 13.45 33.31 18.44
CA GLU A 469 13.12 33.63 17.04
C GLU A 469 11.78 33.00 16.59
N LEU A 470 11.49 31.78 17.05
CA LEU A 470 10.23 31.07 16.76
C LEU A 470 9.06 31.72 17.48
N ILE A 471 9.26 32.14 18.74
CA ILE A 471 8.26 32.84 19.54
C ILE A 471 7.93 34.18 18.89
N ILE A 472 8.94 34.96 18.49
CA ILE A 472 8.76 36.21 17.75
C ILE A 472 7.91 35.99 16.50
N ALA A 473 8.27 34.99 15.69
CA ALA A 473 7.54 34.70 14.46
C ALA A 473 6.08 34.34 14.74
N PHE A 474 5.84 33.46 15.70
CA PHE A 474 4.50 33.05 16.15
C PHE A 474 3.66 34.22 16.66
N LEU A 475 4.18 35.01 17.60
CA LEU A 475 3.48 36.17 18.17
C LEU A 475 3.21 37.24 17.11
N THR A 476 4.14 37.44 16.16
CA THR A 476 3.90 38.33 15.01
C THR A 476 2.76 37.82 14.12
N GLY A 477 2.63 36.49 13.99
CA GLY A 477 1.50 35.83 13.33
C GLY A 477 0.18 36.11 14.06
N CYS A 478 0.13 35.92 15.38
CA CYS A 478 -1.05 36.23 16.19
C CYS A 478 -1.44 37.71 16.08
N TYR A 479 -0.45 38.61 16.10
CA TYR A 479 -0.63 40.04 15.87
C TYR A 479 -1.26 40.32 14.50
N ALA A 480 -0.72 39.72 13.43
CA ALA A 480 -1.26 39.86 12.08
C ALA A 480 -2.71 39.35 11.97
N SER A 481 -3.06 38.30 12.71
CA SER A 481 -4.43 37.77 12.80
C SER A 481 -5.39 38.82 13.41
N GLN A 482 -4.98 39.47 14.49
CA GLN A 482 -5.76 40.55 15.11
C GLN A 482 -5.95 41.74 14.17
N VAL A 483 -4.89 42.16 13.46
CA VAL A 483 -4.98 43.22 12.45
C VAL A 483 -5.97 42.86 11.34
N ALA A 484 -5.90 41.63 10.83
CA ALA A 484 -6.79 41.15 9.78
C ALA A 484 -8.27 41.10 10.24
N SER A 485 -8.51 40.65 11.49
CA SER A 485 -9.84 40.64 12.11
C SER A 485 -10.43 42.04 12.21
N VAL A 486 -9.68 43.00 12.77
CA VAL A 486 -10.09 44.41 12.88
C VAL A 486 -10.38 45.00 11.49
N GLN A 487 -9.51 44.77 10.50
CA GLN A 487 -9.74 45.29 9.15
C GLN A 487 -11.01 44.73 8.51
N ARG A 488 -11.23 43.41 8.64
CA ARG A 488 -12.44 42.77 8.09
C ARG A 488 -13.70 43.31 8.78
N HIS A 489 -13.67 43.55 10.08
CA HIS A 489 -14.79 44.17 10.80
C HIS A 489 -15.05 45.62 10.33
N GLU A 490 -14.02 46.44 10.22
CA GLU A 490 -14.15 47.87 9.89
C GLU A 490 -14.41 48.15 8.39
N ARG A 491 -13.99 47.25 7.48
CA ARG A 491 -14.00 47.50 6.02
C ARG A 491 -14.57 46.37 5.17
N GLY A 492 -14.98 45.25 5.76
CA GLY A 492 -15.40 44.05 5.03
C GLY A 492 -14.26 43.29 4.32
N ALA A 493 -13.02 43.78 4.41
CA ALA A 493 -11.84 43.19 3.77
C ALA A 493 -10.57 43.41 4.61
N ASP A 494 -9.55 42.58 4.42
CA ASP A 494 -8.31 42.55 5.20
C ASP A 494 -7.05 42.72 4.33
N PRO A 495 -6.86 43.86 3.65
CA PRO A 495 -5.74 44.07 2.71
C PRO A 495 -4.35 43.88 3.34
N PHE A 496 -4.23 43.91 4.67
CA PHE A 496 -2.99 43.61 5.37
C PHE A 496 -2.47 42.19 5.10
N THR A 497 -3.36 41.22 4.87
CA THR A 497 -2.98 39.82 4.64
C THR A 497 -2.16 39.61 3.37
N LYS A 498 -2.38 40.46 2.35
CA LYS A 498 -1.61 40.46 1.08
C LYS A 498 -0.11 40.71 1.26
N LYS A 499 0.33 41.19 2.42
CA LYS A 499 1.73 41.48 2.71
C LYS A 499 2.58 40.25 3.00
N PHE A 500 1.96 39.17 3.49
CA PHE A 500 2.66 37.95 3.91
C PHE A 500 2.12 36.67 3.26
N ILE A 501 0.86 36.64 2.81
CA ILE A 501 0.30 35.45 2.15
C ILE A 501 1.17 35.02 0.97
N GLY A 502 1.54 33.74 0.96
CA GLY A 502 2.33 33.15 -0.11
C GLY A 502 3.80 33.56 -0.15
N ARG A 503 4.30 34.22 0.90
CA ARG A 503 5.69 34.67 0.97
C ARG A 503 6.43 33.95 2.08
N LEU A 504 7.67 33.62 1.78
CA LEU A 504 8.62 33.18 2.79
C LEU A 504 9.04 34.39 3.66
N LEU A 505 9.01 34.22 4.96
CA LEU A 505 9.18 35.30 5.94
C LEU A 505 10.56 35.21 6.59
N SER A 506 11.33 36.28 6.44
CA SER A 506 12.61 36.48 7.12
C SER A 506 12.43 37.39 8.33
N ARG A 507 13.47 37.52 9.15
CA ARG A 507 13.52 38.47 10.28
C ARG A 507 13.03 39.88 9.90
N GLN A 508 13.54 40.40 8.78
CA GLN A 508 13.20 41.75 8.30
C GLN A 508 11.72 41.86 7.92
N HIS A 509 11.14 40.81 7.34
CA HIS A 509 9.71 40.77 7.04
C HIS A 509 8.89 40.82 8.34
N LEU A 510 9.25 40.05 9.36
CA LEU A 510 8.56 40.03 10.65
C LEU A 510 8.59 41.40 11.35
N GLN A 511 9.76 42.05 11.42
CA GLN A 511 9.91 43.40 11.96
C GLN A 511 9.03 44.43 11.22
N ARG A 512 9.00 44.34 9.89
CA ARG A 512 8.17 45.20 9.06
C ARG A 512 6.67 44.97 9.30
N LEU A 513 6.24 43.71 9.37
CA LEU A 513 4.84 43.35 9.62
C LEU A 513 4.37 43.87 10.98
N TYR A 514 5.17 43.71 12.04
CA TYR A 514 4.84 44.25 13.35
C TYR A 514 4.63 45.78 13.31
N ARG A 515 5.62 46.53 12.80
CA ARG A 515 5.54 48.00 12.70
C ARG A 515 4.34 48.48 11.89
N GLU A 516 4.10 47.86 10.73
CA GLU A 516 2.98 48.22 9.87
C GLU A 516 1.63 47.80 10.47
N GLY A 517 1.58 46.69 11.21
CA GLY A 517 0.40 46.23 11.93
C GLY A 517 0.03 47.18 13.07
N HIS A 518 1.01 47.58 13.87
CA HIS A 518 0.84 48.55 14.95
C HIS A 518 0.30 49.89 14.42
N GLY A 519 0.92 50.41 13.35
CA GLY A 519 0.43 51.62 12.69
C GLY A 519 -1.01 51.48 12.16
N LYS A 520 -1.42 50.27 11.73
CA LYS A 520 -2.81 50.02 11.30
C LYS A 520 -3.79 49.99 12.46
N LEU A 521 -3.47 49.31 13.56
CA LEU A 521 -4.34 49.31 14.74
C LEU A 521 -4.48 50.70 15.36
N ALA A 522 -3.39 51.49 15.37
CA ALA A 522 -3.42 52.89 15.77
C ALA A 522 -4.38 53.72 14.92
N GLN A 523 -4.32 53.56 13.58
CA GLN A 523 -5.23 54.25 12.64
C GLN A 523 -6.71 53.94 12.89
N TYR A 524 -7.04 52.73 13.36
CA TYR A 524 -8.41 52.35 13.70
C TYR A 524 -8.80 52.65 15.16
N GLY A 525 -7.88 53.19 15.98
CA GLY A 525 -8.10 53.38 17.42
C GLY A 525 -8.29 52.06 18.17
N LYS A 526 -7.68 50.97 17.68
CA LYS A 526 -7.87 49.59 18.17
C LYS A 526 -6.60 49.00 18.80
N LEU A 527 -5.66 49.83 19.26
CA LEU A 527 -4.44 49.36 19.94
C LEU A 527 -4.72 48.62 21.24
N SER A 528 -5.85 48.92 21.90
CA SER A 528 -6.25 48.25 23.15
C SER A 528 -6.37 46.73 23.04
N TYR A 529 -6.58 46.16 21.85
CA TYR A 529 -6.64 44.71 21.66
C TYR A 529 -5.29 44.01 21.83
N VAL A 530 -4.18 44.72 21.69
CA VAL A 530 -2.83 44.13 21.68
C VAL A 530 -1.93 44.68 22.79
N ILE A 531 -2.18 45.90 23.26
CA ILE A 531 -1.29 46.63 24.16
C ILE A 531 -1.12 45.97 25.54
N THR A 532 -2.10 45.20 26.01
CA THR A 532 -2.08 44.51 27.30
C THR A 532 -1.71 43.04 27.20
N SER A 533 -1.51 42.52 25.98
CA SER A 533 -1.20 41.11 25.74
C SER A 533 -0.03 40.96 24.76
N LEU A 534 -0.30 40.99 23.45
CA LEU A 534 0.69 40.70 22.41
C LEU A 534 1.87 41.69 22.34
N ASP A 535 1.66 42.98 22.58
CA ASP A 535 2.74 43.98 22.50
C ASP A 535 3.85 43.75 23.56
N PRO A 536 3.53 43.60 24.87
CA PRO A 536 4.52 43.23 25.87
C PRO A 536 5.25 41.92 25.56
N ASP A 537 4.52 40.89 25.12
CA ASP A 537 5.06 39.56 24.86
C ASP A 537 6.06 39.59 23.71
N LEU A 538 5.69 40.28 22.63
CA LEU A 538 6.53 40.41 21.45
C LEU A 538 7.77 41.28 21.76
N ALA A 539 7.61 42.36 22.53
CA ALA A 539 8.74 43.18 22.96
C ALA A 539 9.74 42.36 23.80
N ASN A 540 9.25 41.60 24.78
CA ASN A 540 10.08 40.72 25.60
C ASN A 540 10.79 39.66 24.75
N ALA A 541 10.09 39.04 23.79
CA ALA A 541 10.69 38.06 22.90
C ALA A 541 11.80 38.66 22.02
N TRP A 542 11.61 39.87 21.49
CA TRP A 542 12.65 40.59 20.75
C TRP A 542 13.86 40.95 21.60
N VAL A 543 13.65 41.36 22.85
CA VAL A 543 14.75 41.63 23.81
C VAL A 543 15.53 40.35 24.10
N ALA A 544 14.84 39.25 24.37
CA ALA A 544 15.45 37.95 24.65
C ALA A 544 16.22 37.37 23.45
N CYS A 545 15.75 37.66 22.22
CA CYS A 545 16.41 37.25 20.98
C CYS A 545 17.71 38.01 20.70
N GLY A 546 17.78 39.29 21.08
CA GLY A 546 18.93 40.15 20.77
C GLY A 546 19.20 40.26 19.27
N ASP A 547 20.48 40.17 18.90
CA ASP A 547 20.93 40.29 17.50
C ASP A 547 21.02 38.95 16.77
N ASP A 548 20.94 37.83 17.48
CA ASP A 548 21.06 36.51 16.90
C ASP A 548 19.78 36.10 16.16
N TRP A 549 19.94 35.56 14.95
CA TRP A 549 18.85 34.97 14.18
C TRP A 549 19.35 33.77 13.41
N THR A 550 19.13 32.58 13.95
CA THR A 550 19.74 31.37 13.37
C THR A 550 18.73 30.34 12.87
N ILE A 551 17.44 30.61 13.05
CA ILE A 551 16.38 29.80 12.43
C ILE A 551 16.29 30.10 10.93
N SER A 552 15.90 29.09 10.16
CA SER A 552 15.61 29.24 8.74
C SER A 552 14.35 30.06 8.49
N ASP A 553 14.24 30.62 7.28
CA ASP A 553 13.03 31.33 6.87
C ASP A 553 11.81 30.39 6.81
N ASP A 554 11.99 29.08 6.54
CA ASP A 554 10.92 28.08 6.63
C ASP A 554 10.42 27.92 8.07
N GLU A 555 11.33 27.82 9.05
CA GLU A 555 10.98 27.78 10.48
C GLU A 555 10.22 29.03 10.93
N ALA A 556 10.73 30.21 10.56
CA ALA A 556 10.07 31.48 10.86
C ALA A 556 8.68 31.55 10.21
N THR A 557 8.55 31.14 8.95
CA THR A 557 7.29 31.14 8.21
C THR A 557 6.29 30.16 8.81
N PHE A 558 6.73 28.97 9.22
CA PHE A 558 5.88 27.97 9.83
C PHE A 558 5.32 28.45 11.17
N ALA A 559 6.19 28.94 12.06
CA ALA A 559 5.79 29.51 13.35
C ALA A 559 4.82 30.69 13.19
N PHE A 560 5.11 31.61 12.28
CA PHE A 560 4.21 32.72 11.94
C PHE A 560 2.85 32.22 11.44
N THR A 561 2.83 31.22 10.55
CA THR A 561 1.58 30.72 9.96
C THR A 561 0.71 30.00 10.99
N ILE A 562 1.32 29.27 11.94
CA ILE A 562 0.65 28.71 13.11
C ILE A 562 0.00 29.83 13.92
N GLY A 563 0.75 30.87 14.28
CA GLY A 563 0.24 32.01 15.05
C GLY A 563 -0.90 32.73 14.34
N TYR A 564 -0.76 33.00 13.05
CA TYR A 564 -1.79 33.66 12.25
C TYR A 564 -3.09 32.84 12.17
N SER A 565 -2.96 31.54 11.91
CA SER A 565 -4.10 30.64 11.65
C SER A 565 -4.80 30.17 12.92
N LEU A 566 -4.07 29.98 14.03
CA LEU A 566 -4.62 29.41 15.26
C LEU A 566 -4.94 30.46 16.33
N ALA A 567 -4.58 31.73 16.15
CA ALA A 567 -4.76 32.78 17.17
C ALA A 567 -6.18 32.81 17.78
N TYR A 568 -7.21 32.78 16.94
CA TYR A 568 -8.59 32.77 17.40
C TYR A 568 -8.91 31.54 18.26
N ARG A 569 -8.48 30.35 17.81
CA ARG A 569 -8.72 29.09 18.54
C ARG A 569 -7.99 29.08 19.88
N ILE A 570 -6.75 29.54 19.91
CA ILE A 570 -5.94 29.64 21.14
C ILE A 570 -6.63 30.56 22.16
N SER A 571 -7.14 31.71 21.71
CA SER A 571 -7.88 32.65 22.57
C SER A 571 -9.17 32.04 23.14
N GLN A 572 -9.92 31.26 22.34
CA GLN A 572 -11.11 30.56 22.80
C GLN A 572 -10.81 29.49 23.87
N LEU A 573 -9.78 28.68 23.64
CA LEU A 573 -9.36 27.64 24.58
C LEU A 573 -8.92 28.23 25.92
N ASP A 574 -8.38 29.44 25.91
CA ASP A 574 -7.99 30.13 27.12
C ASP A 574 -9.18 30.72 27.89
N SER A 575 -10.17 31.24 27.16
CA SER A 575 -11.41 31.78 27.77
C SER A 575 -12.31 30.72 28.41
N SER A 576 -12.03 29.44 28.15
CA SER A 576 -12.75 28.28 28.68
C SER A 576 -12.01 27.55 29.80
N ARG A 577 -10.79 28.00 30.15
CA ARG A 577 -10.02 27.56 31.32
C ARG A 577 -10.24 28.50 32.49
#